data_AF-A0AA44TCR1-F1
#
_entry.id   AF-A0AA44TCR1-F1
#
_cell.length_a   1.000
_cell.length_b   1.000
_cell.length_c   1.000
_cell.angle_alpha   90.00
_cell.angle_beta   90.00
_cell.angle_gamma   90.00
#
_symmetry.space_group_name_H-M   'P 1'
#
loop_
_entity.id
_entity.type
_entity.pdbx_description
1 polymer ?
#
loop_
_entity_poly.entity_id
_entity_poly.type
_entity_poly.pdbx_seq_one_letter_code
_entity_poly.pdbx_strand_id
1 'polypeptide(L)' 'MKICFAASSGGHLEQLMMLYPMMKKNESFILTEKTNYQFNSKDIKHYDVIQINRREFTFFFKFIILFVQTLIT' A
#
# COMPACT_ATOMS: atom_id res chain seq x y z
N MET A 1 12.08 -1.47 15.91
CA MET A 1 11.03 -2.29 15.26
C MET A 1 10.28 -1.39 14.31
N LYS A 2 10.16 -1.77 13.04
CA LYS A 2 9.48 -0.97 12.01
C LYS A 2 8.12 -1.58 11.70
N ILE A 3 7.07 -0.77 11.66
CA ILE A 3 5.69 -1.25 11.48
C ILE A 3 5.20 -0.95 10.06
N CYS A 4 4.78 -2.00 9.34
CA CYS A 4 4.13 -1.89 8.05
C CYS A 4 2.60 -1.85 8.25
N PHE A 5 1.97 -0.78 7.78
CA PHE A 5 0.53 -0.64 7.74
C PHE A 5 0.05 -0.91 6.31
N ALA A 6 -0.48 -2.09 6.06
CA ALA A 6 -0.93 -2.51 4.74
C ALA A 6 -2.47 -2.56 4.66
N ALA A 7 -3.05 -1.95 3.63
CA ALA A 7 -4.45 -2.11 3.28
C ALA A 7 -4.64 -2.00 1.76
N SER A 8 -5.73 -2.57 1.26
CA SER A 8 -6.18 -2.26 -0.09
C SER A 8 -6.57 -0.78 -0.19
N SER A 9 -6.48 -0.25 -1.40
CA SER A 9 -6.90 1.11 -1.72
C SER A 9 -8.39 1.37 -1.43
N GLY A 10 -8.79 2.65 -1.30
CA GLY A 10 -10.18 3.05 -1.04
C GLY A 10 -10.57 3.04 0.45
N GLY A 11 -11.81 2.63 0.77
CA GLY A 11 -12.37 2.76 2.12
C GLY A 11 -11.61 2.01 3.23
N HIS A 12 -10.95 0.89 2.90
CA HIS A 12 -10.09 0.18 3.85
C HIS A 12 -8.85 1.00 4.24
N LEU A 13 -8.27 1.73 3.29
CA LEU A 13 -7.16 2.64 3.56
C LEU A 13 -7.62 3.81 4.45
N GLU A 14 -8.80 4.37 4.21
CA GLU A 14 -9.35 5.43 5.07
C GLU A 14 -9.51 4.97 6.53
N GLN A 15 -10.01 3.75 6.73
CA GLN A 15 -10.11 3.15 8.06
C GLN A 15 -8.74 2.92 8.69
N LEU A 16 -7.76 2.44 7.93
CA LEU A 16 -6.38 2.26 8.40
C LEU A 16 -5.76 3.59 8.84
N MET A 17 -6.04 4.69 8.13
CA MET A 17 -5.54 6.03 8.44
C MET A 17 -6.06 6.59 9.76
N MET A 18 -7.11 6.00 10.37
CA MET A 18 -7.52 6.34 11.74
C MET A 18 -6.45 5.98 12.77
N LEU A 19 -5.57 5.02 12.46
CA LEU A 19 -4.42 4.65 13.29
C LEU A 19 -3.22 5.60 13.11
N TYR A 20 -3.35 6.69 12.35
CA TYR A 20 -2.30 7.69 12.16
C TYR A 20 -1.57 8.13 13.44
N PRO A 21 -2.26 8.38 14.59
CA PRO A 21 -1.57 8.71 15.83
C PRO A 21 -0.59 7.62 16.31
N MET A 22 -0.86 6.35 16.01
CA MET A 22 0.04 5.23 16.32
C MET A 22 1.16 5.11 15.29
N MET A 23 0.86 5.35 14.00
CA MET A 23 1.87 5.39 12.94
C MET A 23 2.94 6.43 13.26
N LYS A 24 2.55 7.64 13.66
CA LYS A 24 3.49 8.73 14.00
C LYS A 24 4.39 8.44 15.21
N LYS A 25 3.91 7.62 16.16
CA LYS A 25 4.69 7.25 17.37
C LYS A 25 5.75 6.18 17.10
N ASN A 26 5.66 5.49 15.97
CA ASN A 26 6.55 4.39 15.62
C ASN A 26 7.29 4.70 14.31
N GLU A 27 8.45 4.07 14.10
CA GLU A 27 9.00 4.04 12.75
C GLU A 27 8.06 3.18 11.88
N SER A 28 7.31 3.82 11.00
CA SER A 28 6.26 3.17 10.25
C SER A 28 6.19 3.62 8.80
N PHE A 29 5.51 2.80 7.99
CA PHE A 29 5.20 3.12 6.61
C PHE A 29 3.86 2.48 6.21
N ILE A 30 3.25 3.03 5.17
CA ILE A 30 1.99 2.56 4.60
C ILE A 30 2.28 1.82 3.29
N LEU A 31 1.64 0.68 3.08
CA LEU A 31 1.66 -0.06 1.83
C LEU A 31 0.24 -0.14 1.28
N THR A 32 0.02 0.38 0.08
CA THR A 32 -1.29 0.35 -0.57
C THR A 32 -1.17 0.13 -2.08
N GLU A 33 -2.28 -0.19 -2.71
CA GLU A 33 -2.35 -0.31 -4.16
C GLU A 33 -2.44 1.08 -4.81
N LYS A 34 -1.72 1.26 -5.92
CA LYS A 34 -1.80 2.44 -6.75
C LYS A 34 -3.18 2.51 -7.41
N THR A 35 -3.93 3.56 -7.09
CA THR A 35 -5.23 3.85 -7.70
C THR A 35 -5.34 5.35 -8.02
N ASN A 36 -6.39 5.74 -8.72
CA ASN A 36 -6.70 7.15 -8.95
C ASN A 36 -7.21 7.86 -7.68
N TYR A 37 -7.41 7.12 -6.59
CA TYR A 37 -7.82 7.67 -5.32
C TYR A 37 -6.64 8.36 -4.65
N GLN A 38 -6.74 9.68 -4.44
CA GLN A 38 -5.71 10.44 -3.73
C GLN A 38 -5.96 10.34 -2.23
N PHE A 39 -5.03 9.72 -1.51
CA PHE A 39 -5.04 9.76 -0.05
C PHE A 39 -3.91 10.67 0.45
N ASN A 40 -4.18 11.45 1.48
CA ASN A 40 -3.16 12.25 2.14
C ASN A 40 -2.43 11.37 3.15
N SER A 41 -1.18 11.02 2.86
CA SER A 41 -0.32 10.22 3.73
C SER A 41 0.16 10.96 4.98
N LYS A 42 -0.16 12.26 5.12
CA LYS A 42 0.13 13.09 6.32
C LYS A 42 1.57 12.92 6.79
N ASP A 43 2.52 13.02 5.85
CA ASP A 43 3.97 12.91 6.07
C ASP A 43 4.50 11.52 6.50
N ILE A 44 3.66 10.47 6.50
CA ILE A 44 4.11 9.09 6.67
C ILE A 44 4.63 8.57 5.32
N LYS A 45 5.77 7.86 5.35
CA LYS A 45 6.29 7.17 4.15
C LYS A 45 5.24 6.18 3.64
N HIS A 46 4.92 6.24 2.35
CA HIS A 46 4.02 5.29 1.73
C HIS A 46 4.65 4.70 0.46
N TYR A 47 4.30 3.45 0.17
CA TYR A 47 4.68 2.75 -1.03
C TYR A 47 3.42 2.29 -1.76
N ASP A 48 3.35 2.64 -3.04
CA ASP A 48 2.26 2.23 -3.91
C ASP A 48 2.69 1.05 -4.76
N VAL A 49 1.94 -0.05 -4.66
CA VAL A 49 2.15 -1.26 -5.47
C VAL A 49 1.09 -1.40 -6.55
N ILE A 50 1.40 -2.17 -7.60
CA ILE A 50 0.42 -2.45 -8.65
C ILE A 50 -0.77 -3.21 -8.07
N GLN A 51 -1.98 -2.77 -8.40
CA GLN A 51 -3.20 -3.49 -8.04
C GLN A 51 -3.31 -4.82 -8.80
N ILE A 52 -3.58 -5.89 -8.05
CA ILE A 52 -3.71 -7.24 -8.58
C ILE A 52 -5.17 -7.69 -8.49
N ASN A 53 -5.76 -8.05 -9.63
CA ASN A 53 -7.10 -8.65 -9.67
C ASN A 53 -6.99 -10.13 -10.04
N ARG A 54 -7.38 -11.03 -9.13
CA ARG A 54 -7.34 -12.49 -9.36
C ARG A 54 -8.19 -12.97 -10.55
N ARG A 55 -9.16 -12.17 -11.01
CA ARG A 55 -10.05 -12.51 -12.13
C ARG A 55 -9.55 -11.99 -13.47
N GLU A 56 -8.47 -11.22 -13.51
CA GLU A 56 -7.94 -10.69 -14.76
C GLU A 56 -7.01 -11.70 -15.43
N PHE A 57 -7.08 -11.80 -16.76
CA PHE A 57 -6.23 -12.73 -17.52
C PHE A 57 -4.74 -12.39 -17.38
N THR A 58 -4.42 -11.10 -17.19
CA THR A 58 -3.05 -10.60 -17.02
C THR A 58 -2.50 -10.75 -15.60
N PHE A 59 -3.24 -11.42 -14.70
CA PHE A 59 -2.87 -11.61 -13.29
C PHE A 59 -1.43 -12.11 -13.13
N PHE A 60 -1.06 -13.17 -13.84
CA PHE A 60 0.26 -13.79 -13.70
C PHE A 60 1.40 -12.82 -14.07
N PHE A 61 1.24 -12.07 -15.16
CA PHE A 61 2.21 -11.06 -15.57
C PHE A 61 2.32 -9.92 -14.56
N LYS A 62 1.18 -9.38 -14.10
CA LYS A 62 1.17 -8.33 -13.08
C LYS A 62 1.78 -8.80 -11.77
N PHE A 63 1.56 -10.05 -11.40
CA PHE A 63 2.13 -10.65 -10.20
C PHE A 63 3.66 -10.77 -10.29
N ILE A 64 4.21 -11.18 -11.44
CA ILE A 64 5.66 -11.18 -11.67
C ILE A 64 6.23 -9.76 -11.59
N ILE A 65 5.56 -8.79 -12.22
CA ILE A 65 6.00 -7.39 -12.17
C ILE A 65 6.00 -6.89 -10.72
N LEU A 66 4.95 -7.18 -9.96
CA LEU A 66 4.85 -6.82 -8.54
C LEU A 66 5.97 -7.45 -7.71
N PHE A 67 6.29 -8.72 -7.97
CA PHE A 67 7.37 -9.42 -7.30
C PHE A 67 8.73 -8.75 -7.56
N VAL A 68 9.03 -8.45 -8.82
CA VAL A 68 10.27 -7.75 -9.21
C VAL A 68 10.31 -6.32 -8.62
N GLN A 69 9.18 -5.59 -8.67
CA GLN A 69 9.06 -4.25 -8.11
C GLN A 69 9.39 -4.23 -6.61
N THR A 70 8.93 -5.24 -5.87
CA THR A 70 9.14 -5.37 -4.42
C THR A 70 10.60 -5.70 -4.05
N LEU A 71 11.37 -6.30 -4.96
CA LEU A 71 12.80 -6.58 -4.74
C LEU A 71 13.68 -5.34 -4.95
N ILE A 72 13.20 -4.36 -5.73
CA ILE A 72 13.95 -3.17 -6.12
C ILE A 72 13.62 -1.96 -5.22
N THR A 73 12.41 -1.92 -4.64
CA THR A 73 11.88 -0.81 -3.82
C THR A 73 12.15 -1.03 -2.34
#